data_AF-A0A3C1RJS3-F1
#
_entry.id   AF-A0A3C1RJS3-F1
#
_cell.length_a   1.000
_cell.length_b   1.000
_cell.length_c   1.000
_cell.angle_alpha   90.00
_cell.angle_beta   90.00
_cell.angle_gamma   90.00
#
_symmetry.space_group_name_H-M   'P 1'
#
loop_
_entity.id
_entity.type
_entity.pdbx_description
1 polymer ?
#
loop_
_entity_poly.entity_id
_entity_poly.type
_entity_poly.pdbx_seq_one_letter_code
_entity_poly.pdbx_strand_id
1 'polypeptide(L)'
;MNYIHCFIGVLFFIGFLGCKKQGSAETLGPPVLFKIENAQGQDLLDPATPGYFVHDNIRKYDLINGEKKLYYKPNLAHPYGYIISKTSTEGYIMYVAPNKEEKISPTTTYIDWGNGDRDTFVFAMTKNDGAYIATTDIWYNGVSIFNVNTSPYWIKIVK
;
A
#
# COMPACT_ATOMS: atom_id res chain seq x y z
N MET A 1 -54.87 52.91 24.85
CA MET A 1 -55.79 51.82 24.47
C MET A 1 -54.96 50.69 23.90
N ASN A 2 -55.17 49.50 24.47
CA ASN A 2 -54.57 48.19 24.16
C ASN A 2 -54.68 47.88 22.65
N TYR A 3 -53.87 47.02 22.01
CA TYR A 3 -53.72 45.59 22.29
C TYR A 3 -52.37 45.02 21.84
N ILE A 4 -51.81 44.18 22.70
CA ILE A 4 -50.86 43.10 22.42
C ILE A 4 -51.61 42.02 21.63
N HIS A 5 -51.07 41.53 20.51
CA HIS A 5 -51.29 40.16 20.03
C HIS A 5 -49.96 39.56 19.58
N CYS A 6 -49.63 38.49 20.27
CA CYS A 6 -48.52 37.57 20.05
C CYS A 6 -48.77 36.76 18.77
N PHE A 7 -47.80 36.66 17.87
CA PHE A 7 -47.74 35.55 16.92
C PHE A 7 -46.31 35.04 16.81
N ILE A 8 -46.05 34.00 17.60
CA ILE A 8 -44.93 33.09 17.47
C ILE A 8 -45.15 32.31 16.17
N GLY A 9 -44.30 32.55 15.17
CA GLY A 9 -44.24 31.78 13.93
C GLY A 9 -42.91 31.04 13.87
N VAL A 10 -42.86 29.85 14.47
CA VAL A 10 -41.78 28.88 14.25
C VAL A 10 -41.87 28.37 12.81
N LEU A 11 -40.82 28.51 12.02
CA LEU A 11 -40.56 27.59 10.91
C LEU A 11 -39.05 27.30 10.81
N PHE A 12 -38.65 26.31 11.61
CA PHE A 12 -37.49 25.46 11.36
C PHE A 12 -37.64 24.85 9.96
N PHE A 13 -36.79 25.21 9.00
CA PHE A 13 -36.60 24.39 7.80
C PHE A 13 -35.14 23.99 7.67
N ILE A 14 -34.96 22.71 7.97
CA ILE A 14 -33.76 21.91 8.00
C ILE A 14 -33.20 21.79 6.58
N GLY A 15 -31.89 22.00 6.46
CA GLY A 15 -31.12 21.76 5.24
C GLY A 15 -29.73 21.23 5.54
N PHE A 16 -29.58 20.39 6.58
CA PHE A 16 -28.41 19.51 6.67
C PHE A 16 -28.54 18.45 5.58
N LEU A 17 -28.20 18.81 4.34
CA LEU A 17 -27.76 17.85 3.34
C LEU A 17 -26.38 17.35 3.77
N GLY A 18 -26.36 16.59 4.87
CA GLY A 18 -25.27 15.70 5.20
C GLY A 18 -25.26 14.64 4.12
N CYS A 19 -24.39 14.82 3.13
CA CYS A 19 -24.08 13.79 2.16
C CYS A 19 -23.47 12.62 2.92
N LYS A 20 -24.29 11.65 3.36
CA LYS A 20 -23.79 10.35 3.80
C LYS A 20 -23.33 9.63 2.54
N LYS A 21 -22.06 9.84 2.16
CA LYS A 21 -21.39 8.98 1.20
C LYS A 21 -21.25 7.62 1.89
N GLN A 22 -22.20 6.73 1.63
CA GLN A 22 -22.10 5.33 1.99
C GLN A 22 -21.03 4.73 1.06
N GLY A 23 -19.77 4.82 1.46
CA GLY A 23 -18.76 3.91 0.95
C GLY A 23 -19.04 2.57 1.60
N SER A 24 -19.38 1.55 0.81
CA SER A 24 -19.18 0.18 1.27
C SER A 24 -17.74 0.08 1.71
N ALA A 25 -17.51 -0.39 2.95
CA ALA A 25 -16.17 -0.76 3.38
C ALA A 25 -15.74 -1.92 2.48
N GLU A 26 -15.05 -1.63 1.40
CA GLU A 26 -14.38 -2.64 0.60
C GLU A 26 -13.34 -3.28 1.50
N THR A 27 -13.57 -4.55 1.84
CA THR A 27 -12.65 -5.31 2.69
C THR A 27 -11.35 -5.51 1.94
N LEU A 28 -10.40 -4.60 2.11
CA LEU A 28 -9.04 -4.78 1.64
C LEU A 28 -8.47 -6.05 2.29
N GLY A 29 -7.99 -6.99 1.48
CA GLY A 29 -7.24 -8.14 2.00
C GLY A 29 -6.04 -7.67 2.83
N PRO A 30 -5.57 -8.47 3.80
CA PRO A 30 -4.45 -8.04 4.63
C PRO A 30 -3.20 -7.80 3.78
N PRO A 31 -2.33 -6.85 4.17
CA PRO A 31 -1.11 -6.57 3.44
C PRO A 31 -0.19 -7.79 3.47
N VAL A 32 0.47 -8.08 2.34
CA VAL A 32 1.58 -9.04 2.30
C VAL A 32 2.86 -8.32 2.76
N LEU A 33 3.50 -8.87 3.78
CA LEU A 33 4.69 -8.31 4.41
C LEU A 33 5.93 -9.11 3.99
N PHE A 34 7.03 -8.41 3.77
CA PHE A 34 8.29 -8.98 3.31
C PHE A 34 9.38 -8.82 4.36
N LYS A 35 10.11 -9.91 4.60
CA LYS A 35 11.44 -9.88 5.20
C LYS A 35 12.48 -9.91 4.12
N ILE A 36 13.48 -9.04 4.23
CA ILE A 36 14.61 -9.01 3.31
C ILE A 36 15.82 -9.48 4.11
N GLU A 37 16.31 -10.67 3.81
CA GLU A 37 17.41 -11.29 4.53
C GLU A 37 18.56 -11.63 3.58
N ASN A 38 19.79 -11.70 4.08
CA ASN A 38 20.88 -12.29 3.33
C ASN A 38 20.86 -13.83 3.41
N ALA A 39 21.76 -14.50 2.67
CA ALA A 39 21.90 -15.95 2.69
C ALA A 39 22.18 -16.56 4.08
N GLN A 40 22.65 -15.75 5.05
CA GLN A 40 22.89 -16.15 6.44
C GLN A 40 21.68 -15.90 7.35
N GLY A 41 20.58 -15.37 6.82
CA GLY A 41 19.35 -15.07 7.56
C GLY A 41 19.40 -13.76 8.35
N GLN A 42 20.36 -12.88 8.07
CA GLN A 42 20.45 -11.58 8.72
C GLN A 42 19.54 -10.57 8.01
N ASP A 43 18.82 -9.76 8.78
CA ASP A 43 17.87 -8.76 8.29
C ASP A 43 18.59 -7.60 7.58
N LEU A 44 18.43 -7.50 6.26
CA LEU A 44 19.03 -6.46 5.42
C LEU A 44 18.28 -5.12 5.49
N LEU A 45 17.18 -5.04 6.22
CA LEU A 45 16.52 -3.78 6.56
C LEU A 45 16.95 -3.28 7.96
N ASP A 46 17.71 -4.06 8.74
CA ASP A 46 18.26 -3.58 10.01
C ASP A 46 19.56 -2.79 9.78
N PRO A 47 19.64 -1.50 10.15
CA PRO A 47 20.88 -0.71 10.06
C PRO A 47 22.07 -1.29 10.84
N ALA A 48 21.83 -2.23 11.78
CA ALA A 48 22.89 -2.95 12.48
C ALA A 48 23.51 -4.09 11.66
N THR A 49 22.87 -4.54 10.58
CA THR A 49 23.36 -5.63 9.73
C THR A 49 24.40 -5.12 8.74
N PRO A 50 25.61 -5.71 8.67
CA PRO A 50 26.58 -5.36 7.63
C PRO A 50 25.99 -5.56 6.23
N GLY A 51 26.05 -4.51 5.40
CA GLY A 51 25.50 -4.54 4.04
C GLY A 51 24.00 -4.30 3.94
N TYR A 52 23.35 -3.79 5.01
CA TYR A 52 21.95 -3.40 4.98
C TYR A 52 21.63 -2.39 3.87
N PHE A 53 20.37 -2.39 3.42
CA PHE A 53 19.84 -1.39 2.51
C PHE A 53 19.45 -0.13 3.28
N VAL A 54 20.09 0.99 2.95
CA VAL A 54 19.78 2.30 3.54
C VAL A 54 18.37 2.71 3.15
N HIS A 55 17.45 2.81 4.11
CA HIS A 55 16.01 3.03 3.86
C HIS A 55 15.74 4.28 3.01
N ASP A 56 16.50 5.34 3.27
CA ASP A 56 16.40 6.63 2.57
C ASP A 56 16.87 6.57 1.11
N ASN A 57 17.55 5.51 0.70
CA ASN A 57 18.01 5.30 -0.67
C ASN A 57 17.05 4.41 -1.48
N ILE A 58 16.11 3.71 -0.81
CA ILE A 58 15.17 2.81 -1.49
C ILE A 58 14.16 3.63 -2.30
N ARG A 59 13.92 3.24 -3.55
CA ARG A 59 12.95 3.89 -4.43
C ARG A 59 12.05 2.85 -5.07
N LYS A 60 10.77 3.17 -5.15
CA LYS A 60 9.76 2.37 -5.85
C LYS A 60 9.46 3.00 -7.20
N TYR A 61 9.40 2.17 -8.23
CA TYR A 61 8.95 2.58 -9.55
C TYR A 61 7.78 1.70 -9.97
N ASP A 62 6.80 2.25 -10.67
CA ASP A 62 5.68 1.50 -11.23
C ASP A 62 5.78 1.49 -12.74
N LEU A 63 5.47 0.34 -13.35
CA LEU A 63 5.30 0.24 -14.79
C LEU A 63 3.88 0.69 -15.15
N ILE A 64 3.76 1.81 -15.86
CA ILE A 64 2.47 2.39 -16.24
C ILE A 64 2.50 2.64 -17.74
N ASN A 65 1.62 1.97 -18.50
CA ASN A 65 1.58 2.05 -19.97
C ASN A 65 2.95 1.77 -20.62
N GLY A 66 3.71 0.80 -20.08
CA GLY A 66 5.04 0.42 -20.59
C GLY A 66 6.20 1.33 -20.15
N GLU A 67 5.94 2.41 -19.42
CA GLU A 67 6.98 3.31 -18.89
C GLU A 67 7.21 3.10 -17.40
N LYS A 68 8.48 3.08 -16.98
CA LYS A 68 8.84 3.04 -15.55
C LYS A 68 8.74 4.45 -14.97
N LYS A 69 7.87 4.65 -14.00
CA LYS A 69 7.65 5.94 -13.33
C LYS A 69 8.00 5.86 -11.86
N LEU A 70 8.78 6.82 -11.37
CA LEU A 70 9.07 6.93 -9.94
C LEU A 70 7.76 7.15 -9.18
N TYR A 71 7.50 6.31 -8.19
CA TYR A 71 6.45 6.59 -7.23
C TYR A 71 6.97 7.64 -6.25
N TYR A 72 6.49 8.88 -6.38
CA TYR A 72 6.78 9.94 -5.42
C TYR A 72 5.56 10.82 -5.20
N LYS A 73 5.00 10.74 -4.00
CA LYS A 73 3.84 11.52 -3.56
C LYS A 73 4.18 12.21 -2.23
N PRO A 74 4.79 13.41 -2.24
CA PRO A 74 5.38 14.05 -1.06
C PRO A 74 4.36 14.37 0.05
N ASN A 75 3.08 14.43 -0.29
CA ASN A 75 1.97 14.69 0.62
C ASN A 75 1.43 13.42 1.31
N LEU A 76 1.99 12.23 1.05
CA LEU A 76 1.63 11.00 1.73
C LEU A 76 2.61 10.68 2.87
N ALA A 77 2.12 9.97 3.89
CA ALA A 77 2.97 9.45 4.99
C ALA A 77 4.10 8.53 4.49
N HIS A 78 3.86 7.86 3.35
CA HIS A 78 4.81 6.97 2.70
C HIS A 78 5.04 7.44 1.26
N PRO A 79 5.88 8.48 1.05
CA PRO A 79 5.96 9.19 -0.21
C PRO A 79 6.51 8.33 -1.35
N TYR A 80 7.28 7.28 -1.03
CA TYR A 80 7.81 6.33 -2.01
C TYR A 80 6.98 5.03 -2.11
N GLY A 81 5.77 4.96 -1.53
CA GLY A 81 4.82 3.87 -1.78
C GLY A 81 5.22 2.50 -1.18
N TYR A 82 6.11 2.51 -0.20
CA TYR A 82 6.44 1.37 0.64
C TYR A 82 6.50 1.80 2.11
N ILE A 83 6.38 0.83 3.02
CA ILE A 83 6.51 1.03 4.46
C ILE A 83 7.62 0.11 4.93
N ILE A 84 8.56 0.63 5.73
CA ILE A 84 9.49 -0.18 6.49
C ILE A 84 9.23 0.09 7.96
N SER A 85 9.00 -0.97 8.74
CA SER A 85 8.67 -0.87 10.16
C SER A 85 9.46 -1.89 10.95
N LYS A 86 9.91 -1.51 12.15
CA LYS A 86 10.50 -2.44 13.12
C LYS A 86 9.41 -3.07 13.97
N THR A 87 9.41 -4.38 14.07
CA THR A 87 8.54 -5.16 14.96
C THR A 87 9.32 -5.69 16.15
N SER A 88 8.62 -6.02 17.24
CA SER A 88 9.26 -6.55 18.45
C SER A 88 9.74 -8.00 18.28
N THR A 89 9.08 -8.79 17.46
CA THR A 89 9.34 -10.24 17.33
C THR A 89 10.09 -10.59 16.05
N GLU A 90 9.83 -9.86 14.96
CA GLU A 90 10.31 -10.26 13.65
C GLU A 90 11.42 -9.36 13.10
N GLY A 91 11.86 -8.32 13.81
CA GLY A 91 12.80 -7.35 13.25
C GLY A 91 12.12 -6.40 12.26
N TYR A 92 12.84 -5.94 11.24
CA TYR A 92 12.32 -5.03 10.23
C TYR A 92 11.52 -5.76 9.16
N ILE A 93 10.45 -5.10 8.72
CA ILE A 93 9.50 -5.64 7.76
C ILE A 93 9.18 -4.59 6.73
N MET A 94 8.94 -5.02 5.50
CA MET A 94 8.56 -4.16 4.40
C MET A 94 7.18 -4.49 3.88
N TYR A 95 6.36 -3.47 3.67
CA TYR A 95 5.17 -3.55 2.83
C TYR A 95 5.43 -2.78 1.54
N VAL A 96 5.15 -3.40 0.40
CA VAL A 96 5.20 -2.74 -0.92
C VAL A 96 3.77 -2.58 -1.42
N ALA A 97 3.35 -1.33 -1.64
CA ALA A 97 2.03 -1.09 -2.22
C ALA A 97 2.03 -1.51 -3.70
N PRO A 98 1.05 -2.30 -4.17
CA PRO A 98 0.96 -2.61 -5.59
C PRO A 98 0.70 -1.35 -6.42
N ASN A 99 1.10 -1.38 -7.69
CA ASN A 99 0.76 -0.33 -8.63
C ASN A 99 -0.77 -0.33 -8.88
N LYS A 100 -1.46 0.68 -8.37
CA LYS A 100 -2.91 0.86 -8.57
C LYS A 100 -3.26 1.81 -9.73
N GLU A 101 -2.26 2.44 -10.34
CA GLU A 101 -2.48 3.37 -11.46
C GLU A 101 -2.61 2.63 -12.79
N GLU A 102 -1.94 1.49 -12.93
CA GLU A 102 -2.14 0.60 -14.07
C GLU A 102 -3.56 0.01 -14.06
N LYS A 103 -4.21 -0.03 -15.23
CA LYS A 103 -5.61 -0.43 -15.36
C LYS A 103 -5.79 -1.94 -15.47
N ILE A 104 -4.75 -2.66 -15.84
CA ILE A 104 -4.80 -4.10 -16.10
C ILE A 104 -3.94 -4.82 -15.07
N SER A 105 -4.51 -5.85 -14.45
CA SER A 105 -3.79 -6.78 -13.58
C SER A 105 -3.26 -7.96 -14.43
N PRO A 106 -2.05 -8.49 -14.15
CA PRO A 106 -1.15 -8.10 -13.06
C PRO A 106 -0.40 -6.80 -13.33
N THR A 107 0.02 -6.14 -12.25
CA THR A 107 0.73 -4.86 -12.30
C THR A 107 2.18 -5.04 -11.86
N THR A 108 3.10 -4.28 -12.45
CA THR A 108 4.53 -4.39 -12.16
C THR A 108 5.03 -3.19 -11.37
N THR A 109 5.78 -3.48 -10.31
CA THR A 109 6.46 -2.53 -9.45
C THR A 109 7.92 -2.95 -9.34
N TYR A 110 8.84 -2.00 -9.37
CA TYR A 110 10.26 -2.21 -9.16
C TYR A 110 10.69 -1.59 -7.82
N ILE A 111 11.54 -2.29 -7.08
CA ILE A 111 12.22 -1.76 -5.90
C ILE A 111 13.69 -1.61 -6.26
N ASP A 112 14.16 -0.36 -6.31
CA ASP A 112 15.56 0.00 -6.42
C ASP A 112 16.11 0.20 -5.01
N TRP A 113 17.14 -0.56 -4.66
CA TRP A 113 17.71 -0.54 -3.31
C TRP A 113 18.71 0.60 -3.09
N GLY A 114 19.01 1.38 -4.14
CA GLY A 114 19.89 2.53 -4.07
C GLY A 114 21.39 2.21 -4.10
N ASN A 115 21.75 0.94 -4.29
CA ASN A 115 23.12 0.46 -4.49
C ASN A 115 23.35 -0.11 -5.91
N GLY A 116 22.42 0.13 -6.83
CA GLY A 116 22.41 -0.43 -8.19
C GLY A 116 21.68 -1.77 -8.31
N ASP A 117 21.32 -2.41 -7.19
CA ASP A 117 20.44 -3.58 -7.20
C ASP A 117 18.97 -3.16 -7.35
N ARG A 118 18.22 -3.94 -8.12
CA ARG A 118 16.81 -3.68 -8.39
C ARG A 118 16.04 -4.98 -8.57
N ASP A 119 14.95 -5.11 -7.82
CA ASP A 119 14.02 -6.22 -7.94
C ASP A 119 12.71 -5.82 -8.61
N THR A 120 12.02 -6.84 -9.10
CA THR A 120 10.70 -6.72 -9.73
C THR A 120 9.67 -7.48 -8.91
N PHE A 121 8.63 -6.79 -8.50
CA PHE A 121 7.40 -7.37 -7.96
C PHE A 121 6.30 -7.27 -9.00
N VAL A 122 5.61 -8.38 -9.25
CA VAL A 122 4.42 -8.44 -10.08
C VAL A 122 3.26 -8.83 -9.19
N PHE A 123 2.23 -8.00 -9.12
CA PHE A 123 1.06 -8.21 -8.25
C PHE A 123 -0.16 -8.51 -9.11
N ALA A 124 -0.76 -9.68 -8.93
CA ALA A 124 -2.13 -9.92 -9.37
C ALA A 124 -3.09 -9.47 -8.28
N MET A 125 -4.14 -8.75 -8.67
CA MET A 125 -5.15 -8.23 -7.76
C MET A 125 -6.55 -8.50 -8.28
N THR A 126 -7.49 -8.77 -7.37
CA THR A 126 -8.92 -8.77 -7.68
C THR A 126 -9.46 -7.35 -7.68
N LYS A 127 -10.38 -7.10 -8.63
CA LYS A 127 -11.13 -5.86 -8.73
C LYS A 127 -12.62 -6.11 -8.48
N ASN A 128 -13.28 -5.17 -7.85
CA ASN A 128 -14.74 -5.06 -7.83
C ASN A 128 -15.12 -3.61 -8.12
N ASP A 129 -16.06 -3.40 -9.03
CA ASP A 129 -16.51 -2.07 -9.47
C ASP A 129 -15.35 -1.09 -9.80
N GLY A 130 -14.25 -1.62 -10.35
CA GLY A 130 -13.05 -0.84 -10.71
C GLY A 130 -12.08 -0.55 -9.55
N ALA A 131 -12.44 -0.88 -8.31
CA ALA A 131 -11.59 -0.76 -7.14
C ALA A 131 -10.81 -2.05 -6.85
N TYR A 132 -9.56 -1.92 -6.41
CA TYR A 132 -8.70 -3.04 -6.04
C TYR A 132 -9.01 -3.53 -4.62
N ILE A 133 -9.42 -4.80 -4.49
CA ILE A 133 -9.83 -5.37 -3.19
C ILE A 133 -8.69 -6.13 -2.53
N ALA A 134 -8.04 -7.06 -3.23
CA ALA A 134 -7.05 -7.93 -2.60
C ALA A 134 -5.95 -8.32 -3.57
N THR A 135 -4.75 -8.55 -3.04
CA THR A 135 -3.66 -9.19 -3.77
C THR A 135 -3.94 -10.69 -3.78
N THR A 136 -4.00 -11.30 -4.96
CA THR A 136 -4.19 -12.74 -5.09
C THR A 136 -2.86 -13.48 -5.23
N ASP A 137 -1.94 -12.89 -5.99
CA ASP A 137 -0.66 -13.52 -6.31
C ASP A 137 0.45 -12.49 -6.37
N ILE A 138 1.66 -12.89 -5.99
CA ILE A 138 2.86 -12.08 -6.14
C ILE A 138 3.97 -12.93 -6.75
N TRP A 139 4.58 -12.40 -7.79
CA TRP A 139 5.84 -12.90 -8.32
C TRP A 139 6.96 -11.91 -8.02
N TYR A 140 8.08 -12.43 -7.52
CA TYR A 140 9.29 -11.69 -7.25
C TYR A 140 10.40 -12.18 -8.18
N ASN A 141 10.97 -11.29 -8.97
CA ASN A 141 11.98 -11.59 -10.00
C ASN A 141 11.59 -12.78 -10.91
N GLY A 142 10.29 -12.88 -11.24
CA GLY A 142 9.73 -13.94 -12.09
C GLY A 142 9.35 -15.23 -11.36
N VAL A 143 9.62 -15.34 -10.06
CA VAL A 143 9.30 -16.52 -9.24
C VAL A 143 8.04 -16.26 -8.43
N SER A 144 7.09 -17.21 -8.41
CA SER A 144 5.88 -17.10 -7.58
C SER A 144 6.26 -17.24 -6.10
N ILE A 145 5.90 -16.24 -5.28
CA ILE A 145 6.23 -16.19 -3.85
C ILE A 145 5.00 -16.08 -2.94
N PHE A 146 3.84 -15.75 -3.48
CA PHE A 146 2.60 -15.63 -2.73
C PHE A 146 1.42 -16.04 -3.60
N ASN A 147 0.51 -16.82 -3.02
CA ASN A 147 -0.85 -17.05 -3.48
C ASN A 147 -1.79 -16.98 -2.27
N VAL A 148 -2.86 -16.19 -2.39
CA VAL A 148 -3.79 -15.88 -1.29
C VAL A 148 -4.44 -17.10 -0.65
N ASN A 149 -4.55 -18.21 -1.38
CA ASN A 149 -5.20 -19.43 -0.88
C ASN A 149 -4.22 -20.38 -0.16
N THR A 150 -2.91 -20.23 -0.38
CA THR A 150 -1.92 -21.22 0.07
C THR A 150 -0.74 -20.64 0.84
N SER A 151 -0.51 -19.33 0.75
CA SER A 151 0.67 -18.68 1.30
C SER A 151 0.36 -17.87 2.56
N PRO A 152 1.30 -17.77 3.51
CA PRO A 152 1.20 -16.79 4.58
C PRO A 152 1.30 -15.37 4.01
N TYR A 153 0.74 -14.38 4.72
CA TYR A 153 0.90 -12.95 4.40
C TYR A 153 2.27 -12.39 4.82
N TRP A 154 3.25 -13.28 4.94
CA TRP A 154 4.56 -13.02 5.51
C TRP A 154 5.59 -13.82 4.72
N ILE A 155 6.33 -13.14 3.86
CA ILE A 155 7.19 -13.75 2.87
C ILE A 155 8.64 -13.36 3.15
N LYS A 156 9.52 -14.36 3.19
CA LYS A 156 10.96 -14.15 3.26
C LYS A 156 11.55 -14.07 1.86
N ILE A 157 12.33 -13.02 1.61
CA ILE A 157 13.12 -12.82 0.40
C ILE A 157 14.58 -12.87 0.80
N VAL A 158 15.34 -13.77 0.16
CA VAL A 158 16.77 -13.91 0.34
C VAL A 158 17.48 -13.15 -0.78
N LYS A 159 18.40 -12.25 -0.41
CA LYS A 159 19.25 -11.49 -1.33
C LYS A 159 20.74 -11.79 -1.12
#